data_AF-A0A8J8PK86-F1
#
_entry.id   AF-A0A8J8PK86-F1
#
_cell.length_a   1.000
_cell.length_b   1.000
_cell.length_c   1.000
_cell.angle_alpha   90.00
_cell.angle_beta   90.00
_cell.angle_gamma   90.00
#
_symmetry.space_group_name_H-M   'P 1'
#
loop_
_entity.id
_entity.type
_entity.pdbx_description
1 polymer ?
#
loop_
_entity_poly.entity_id
_entity_poly.type
_entity_poly.pdbx_seq_one_letter_code
_entity_poly.pdbx_strand_id
1 'polypeptide(L)'
;EKLKQKLEEISFDEDYYQELKKKVENLDKFLDERRNMKSKIEGELSSLKKEIEDMNTQMVQIESKLGEETKITNAISKLTRIREALGEKRLQSYIIMATKQVIENNLNDIISKFDLSIKNAEIEISPKRGKSNRGDYIIVYTNSGDQLPVTSLSGGEKMALALGLRLAIARSLMSDANFFILDEPTVHLDEDRRNYLIEIIKNLKEVVPQIIVVTHDREIENAADYVINVEKKGNKSVVSEANDN
;
A
#
# COMPACT_ATOMS: atom_id res chain seq x y z
N GLU A 1 -2.84 -79.60 75.87
CA GLU A 1 -2.39 -80.98 75.61
C GLU A 1 -2.80 -81.52 74.23
N LYS A 2 -4.07 -81.50 73.82
CA LYS A 2 -4.53 -82.03 72.51
C LYS A 2 -3.81 -81.46 71.26
N LEU A 3 -3.28 -80.24 71.32
CA LEU A 3 -2.50 -79.64 70.22
C LEU A 3 -1.08 -80.22 70.09
N LYS A 4 -0.44 -80.55 71.22
CA LYS A 4 0.94 -81.06 71.23
C LYS A 4 1.02 -82.49 70.67
N GLN A 5 0.05 -83.33 71.00
CA GLN A 5 -0.06 -84.69 70.44
C GLN A 5 -0.27 -84.68 68.91
N LYS A 6 -1.06 -83.74 68.38
CA LYS A 6 -1.25 -83.61 66.93
C LYS A 6 -0.02 -83.08 66.19
N LEU A 7 0.89 -82.37 66.85
CA LEU A 7 2.13 -81.88 66.25
C LEU A 7 3.18 -83.00 66.13
N GLU A 8 3.20 -83.94 67.08
CA GLU A 8 4.08 -85.11 67.06
C GLU A 8 3.66 -86.15 65.99
N GLU A 9 2.36 -86.32 65.72
CA GLU A 9 1.85 -87.22 64.65
C GLU A 9 2.27 -86.80 63.23
N ILE A 10 2.71 -85.56 63.01
CA ILE A 10 2.95 -84.98 61.67
C ILE A 10 4.45 -84.73 61.41
N SER A 11 5.37 -85.15 62.31
CA SER A 11 6.82 -84.86 62.19
C SER A 11 7.09 -83.37 61.94
N PHE A 12 6.42 -82.49 62.69
CA PHE A 12 6.56 -81.05 62.52
C PHE A 12 7.95 -80.57 62.97
N ASP A 13 8.72 -80.01 62.03
CA ASP A 13 10.03 -79.38 62.27
C ASP A 13 9.85 -77.87 62.40
N GLU A 14 9.98 -77.38 63.64
CA GLU A 14 9.82 -75.96 63.98
C GLU A 14 10.92 -75.11 63.33
N ASP A 15 12.16 -75.59 63.23
CA ASP A 15 13.27 -74.83 62.64
C ASP A 15 13.07 -74.65 61.13
N TYR A 16 12.63 -75.72 60.45
CA TYR A 16 12.27 -75.67 59.03
C TYR A 16 11.06 -74.75 58.79
N TYR A 17 10.04 -74.80 59.64
CA TYR A 17 8.89 -73.89 59.56
C TYR A 17 9.30 -72.41 59.73
N GLN A 18 10.16 -72.10 60.70
CA GLN A 18 10.66 -70.73 60.91
C GLN A 18 11.54 -70.25 59.74
N GLU A 19 12.34 -71.13 59.13
CA GLU A 19 13.14 -70.81 57.94
C GLU A 19 12.24 -70.52 56.73
N LEU A 20 11.23 -71.36 56.49
CA LEU A 20 10.23 -71.17 55.43
C LEU A 20 9.45 -69.87 55.64
N LYS A 21 9.03 -69.61 56.87
CA LYS A 21 8.33 -68.37 57.23
C LYS A 21 9.17 -67.13 56.92
N LYS A 22 10.45 -67.13 57.29
CA LYS A 22 11.38 -66.03 56.92
C LYS A 22 11.57 -65.89 55.41
N LYS A 23 11.64 -67.00 54.67
CA LYS A 23 11.72 -66.99 53.20
C LYS A 23 10.47 -66.37 52.57
N VAL A 24 9.28 -66.74 53.07
CA VAL A 24 8.00 -66.16 52.62
C VAL A 24 7.94 -64.67 52.94
N GLU A 25 8.27 -64.26 54.17
CA GLU A 25 8.29 -62.84 54.56
C GLU A 25 9.25 -62.00 53.72
N ASN A 26 10.41 -62.55 53.33
CA ASN A 26 11.36 -61.87 52.44
C ASN A 26 10.85 -61.80 51.00
N LEU A 27 10.21 -62.86 50.50
CA LEU A 27 9.60 -62.88 49.17
C LEU A 27 8.43 -61.88 49.08
N ASP A 28 7.62 -61.75 50.13
CA ASP A 28 6.53 -60.78 50.20
C ASP A 28 7.06 -59.34 50.15
N LYS A 29 8.12 -59.03 50.91
CA LYS A 29 8.79 -57.72 50.82
C LYS A 29 9.31 -57.42 49.41
N PHE A 30 9.94 -58.40 48.77
CA PHE A 30 10.45 -58.23 47.41
C PHE A 30 9.31 -58.05 46.39
N LEU A 31 8.19 -58.75 46.57
CA LEU A 31 6.99 -58.58 45.75
C LEU A 31 6.39 -57.18 45.90
N ASP A 32 6.33 -56.65 47.12
CA ASP A 32 5.80 -55.30 47.37
C ASP A 32 6.72 -54.21 46.79
N GLU A 33 8.04 -54.35 46.91
CA GLU A 33 9.00 -53.47 46.24
C GLU A 33 8.81 -53.47 44.72
N ARG A 34 8.64 -54.65 44.12
CA ARG A 34 8.40 -54.79 42.67
C ARG A 34 7.06 -54.19 42.25
N ARG A 35 6.01 -54.34 43.06
CA ARG A 35 4.69 -53.71 42.82
C ARG A 35 4.77 -52.19 42.85
N ASN A 36 5.46 -51.63 43.85
CA ASN A 36 5.66 -50.18 43.96
C ASN A 36 6.45 -49.64 42.76
N MET A 37 7.49 -50.34 42.34
CA MET A 37 8.28 -49.95 41.17
C MET A 37 7.46 -50.01 39.88
N LYS A 38 6.64 -51.06 39.71
CA LYS A 38 5.71 -51.17 38.59
C LYS A 38 4.72 -50.00 38.55
N SER A 39 4.09 -49.68 39.69
CA SER A 39 3.12 -48.58 39.77
C SER A 39 3.75 -47.23 39.42
N LYS A 40 5.01 -47.00 39.85
CA LYS A 40 5.75 -45.78 39.49
C LYS A 40 6.00 -45.69 37.99
N ILE A 41 6.47 -46.78 37.38
CA ILE A 41 6.71 -46.86 35.93
C ILE A 41 5.41 -46.69 35.14
N GLU A 42 4.30 -47.25 35.61
CA GLU A 42 2.99 -47.08 34.97
C GLU A 42 2.50 -45.62 35.04
N GLY A 43 2.75 -44.92 36.15
CA GLY A 43 2.48 -43.49 36.29
C GLY A 43 3.30 -42.64 35.33
N GLU A 44 4.62 -42.90 35.25
CA GLU A 44 5.53 -42.24 34.32
C GLU A 44 5.15 -42.51 32.85
N LEU A 45 4.76 -43.74 32.52
CA LEU A 45 4.25 -44.09 31.19
C LEU A 45 2.97 -43.34 30.85
N SER A 46 2.06 -43.17 31.81
CA SER A 46 0.81 -42.45 31.59
C SER A 46 1.04 -40.96 31.36
N SER A 47 1.95 -40.33 32.09
CA SER A 47 2.29 -38.92 31.87
C SER A 47 2.97 -38.73 30.52
N LEU A 48 3.93 -39.59 30.18
CA LEU A 48 4.65 -39.50 28.91
C LEU A 48 3.73 -39.71 27.70
N LYS A 49 2.76 -40.61 27.80
CA LYS A 49 1.73 -40.80 26.75
C LYS A 49 0.90 -39.53 26.54
N LYS A 50 0.51 -38.85 27.62
CA LYS A 50 -0.25 -37.61 27.54
C LYS A 50 0.57 -36.48 26.90
N GLU A 51 1.84 -36.37 27.27
CA GLU A 51 2.76 -35.41 26.64
C GLU A 51 2.90 -35.65 25.13
N ILE A 52 3.01 -36.91 24.70
CA ILE A 52 3.07 -37.25 23.27
C ILE A 52 1.78 -36.83 22.54
N GLU A 53 0.62 -37.04 23.16
CA GLU A 53 -0.67 -36.64 22.58
C GLU A 53 -0.79 -35.12 22.42
N ASP A 54 -0.38 -34.37 23.44
CA ASP A 54 -0.34 -32.91 23.42
C ASP A 54 0.63 -32.40 22.35
N MET A 55 1.83 -32.99 22.24
CA MET A 55 2.83 -32.64 21.22
C MET A 55 2.32 -32.91 19.79
N ASN A 56 1.65 -34.04 19.57
CA ASN A 56 1.06 -34.36 18.26
C ASN A 56 -0.01 -33.33 17.87
N THR A 57 -0.83 -32.89 18.82
CA THR A 57 -1.84 -31.86 18.57
C THR A 57 -1.20 -30.53 18.17
N GLN A 58 -0.11 -30.13 18.85
CA GLN A 58 0.65 -28.93 18.48
C GLN A 58 1.29 -29.05 17.09
N MET A 59 1.81 -30.22 16.75
CA MET A 59 2.43 -30.48 15.45
C MET A 59 1.45 -30.27 14.30
N VAL A 60 0.22 -30.79 14.42
CA VAL A 60 -0.85 -30.58 13.42
C VAL A 60 -1.20 -29.10 13.26
N GLN A 61 -1.25 -28.34 14.36
CA GLN A 61 -1.50 -26.89 14.29
C GLN A 61 -0.38 -26.13 13.56
N ILE A 62 0.88 -26.52 13.80
CA ILE A 62 2.05 -25.93 13.14
C ILE A 62 2.02 -26.22 11.64
N GLU A 63 1.72 -27.45 11.25
CA GLU A 63 1.61 -27.84 9.83
C GLU A 63 0.52 -27.04 9.10
N SER A 64 -0.63 -26.81 9.73
CA SER A 64 -1.68 -25.95 9.17
C SER A 64 -1.20 -24.52 8.95
N LYS A 65 -0.50 -23.93 9.93
CA LYS A 65 0.04 -22.56 9.83
C LYS A 65 1.10 -22.44 8.75
N LEU A 66 1.98 -23.44 8.60
CA LEU A 66 2.96 -23.50 7.50
C LEU A 66 2.25 -23.52 6.14
N GLY A 67 1.16 -24.27 6.02
CA GLY A 67 0.31 -24.28 4.83
C GLY A 67 -0.26 -22.89 4.49
N GLU A 68 -0.66 -22.10 5.48
CA GLU A 68 -1.11 -20.72 5.26
C GLU A 68 0.04 -19.79 4.87
N GLU A 69 1.19 -19.90 5.53
CA GLU A 69 2.38 -19.09 5.24
C GLU A 69 2.85 -19.27 3.78
N THR A 70 2.84 -20.50 3.26
CA THR A 70 3.20 -20.75 1.86
C THR A 70 2.22 -20.08 0.88
N LYS A 71 0.91 -20.08 1.17
CA LYS A 71 -0.10 -19.38 0.35
C LYS A 71 0.15 -17.88 0.34
N ILE A 72 0.42 -17.29 1.50
CA ILE A 72 0.71 -15.86 1.64
C ILE A 72 1.99 -15.50 0.89
N THR A 73 3.06 -16.28 1.05
CA THR A 73 4.34 -16.07 0.35
C THR A 73 4.16 -16.11 -1.16
N ASN A 74 3.37 -17.06 -1.68
CA ASN A 74 3.05 -17.13 -3.10
C ASN A 74 2.25 -15.91 -3.59
N ALA A 75 1.29 -15.43 -2.80
CA ALA A 75 0.52 -14.23 -3.13
C ALA A 75 1.44 -12.99 -3.16
N ILE A 76 2.31 -12.82 -2.17
CA ILE A 76 3.28 -11.72 -2.10
C ILE A 76 4.21 -11.76 -3.32
N SER A 77 4.71 -12.94 -3.72
CA SER A 77 5.57 -13.09 -4.89
C SER A 77 4.87 -12.64 -6.18
N LYS A 78 3.61 -13.06 -6.38
CA LYS A 78 2.81 -12.63 -7.55
C LYS A 78 2.57 -11.13 -7.54
N LEU A 79 2.16 -10.56 -6.41
CA LEU A 79 1.94 -9.11 -6.27
C LEU A 79 3.23 -8.32 -6.51
N THR A 80 4.37 -8.83 -6.06
CA THR A 80 5.68 -8.20 -6.28
C THR A 80 6.01 -8.15 -7.76
N ARG A 81 5.79 -9.24 -8.51
CA ARG A 81 6.00 -9.26 -9.98
C ARG A 81 5.08 -8.28 -10.70
N ILE A 82 3.80 -8.19 -10.31
CA ILE A 82 2.86 -7.23 -10.88
C ILE A 82 3.34 -5.80 -10.59
N ARG A 83 3.70 -5.51 -9.33
CA ARG A 83 4.22 -4.20 -8.93
C ARG A 83 5.48 -3.82 -9.71
N GLU A 84 6.40 -4.75 -9.95
CA GLU A 84 7.59 -4.51 -10.76
C GLU A 84 7.24 -4.24 -12.23
N ALA A 85 6.30 -5.00 -12.79
CA ALA A 85 5.80 -4.81 -14.16
C ALA A 85 5.13 -3.44 -14.35
N LEU A 86 4.31 -3.02 -13.39
CA LEU A 86 3.61 -1.73 -13.35
C LEU A 86 4.47 -0.58 -12.82
N GLY A 87 5.70 -0.87 -12.40
CA GLY A 87 6.58 0.11 -11.77
C GLY A 87 7.14 1.15 -12.74
N GLU A 88 7.73 2.20 -12.17
CA GLU A 88 8.29 3.36 -12.88
C GLU A 88 9.16 2.96 -14.07
N LYS A 89 10.04 1.96 -13.90
CA LYS A 89 11.04 1.54 -14.90
C LYS A 89 10.50 0.66 -16.02
N ARG A 90 9.24 0.23 -15.98
CA ARG A 90 8.66 -0.68 -16.97
C ARG A 90 7.46 -0.03 -17.64
N LEU A 91 6.24 -0.40 -17.27
CA LEU A 91 5.04 0.06 -17.97
C LEU A 91 4.91 1.59 -17.95
N GLN A 92 5.18 2.24 -16.81
CA GLN A 92 5.07 3.70 -16.70
C GLN A 92 6.04 4.41 -17.66
N SER A 93 7.32 4.03 -17.65
CA SER A 93 8.31 4.55 -18.61
C SER A 93 7.88 4.31 -20.06
N TYR A 94 7.35 3.11 -20.37
CA TYR A 94 6.88 2.80 -21.72
C TYR A 94 5.71 3.69 -22.14
N ILE A 95 4.70 3.87 -21.29
CA ILE A 95 3.55 4.74 -21.56
C ILE A 95 4.05 6.16 -21.80
N ILE A 96 4.88 6.69 -20.89
CA ILE A 96 5.43 8.06 -21.00
C ILE A 96 6.20 8.22 -22.32
N MET A 97 7.08 7.27 -22.68
CA MET A 97 7.83 7.31 -23.94
C MET A 97 6.91 7.25 -25.17
N ALA A 98 5.87 6.41 -25.12
CA ALA A 98 4.91 6.26 -26.21
C ALA A 98 4.01 7.51 -26.37
N THR A 99 3.65 8.18 -25.26
CA THR A 99 2.79 9.37 -25.27
C THR A 99 3.56 10.67 -25.42
N LYS A 100 4.88 10.67 -25.23
CA LYS A 100 5.74 11.88 -25.23
C LYS A 100 5.42 12.80 -26.41
N GLN A 101 5.50 12.27 -27.63
CA GLN A 101 5.30 13.07 -28.84
C GLN A 101 3.89 13.68 -28.91
N VAL A 102 2.86 12.94 -28.50
CA VAL A 102 1.47 13.42 -28.50
C VAL A 102 1.30 14.55 -27.49
N ILE A 103 1.89 14.41 -26.30
CA ILE A 103 1.86 15.45 -25.26
C ILE A 103 2.62 16.69 -25.74
N GLU A 104 3.81 16.54 -26.34
CA GLU A 104 4.59 17.67 -26.88
C GLU A 104 3.84 18.42 -27.98
N ASN A 105 3.21 17.69 -28.91
CA ASN A 105 2.41 18.30 -29.97
C ASN A 105 1.22 19.09 -29.37
N ASN A 106 0.46 18.46 -28.48
CA ASN A 106 -0.66 19.12 -27.80
C ASN A 106 -0.20 20.32 -26.96
N LEU A 107 0.95 20.22 -26.30
CA LEU A 107 1.53 21.29 -25.50
C LEU A 107 1.91 22.48 -26.38
N ASN A 108 2.58 22.23 -27.50
CA ASN A 108 3.00 23.27 -28.42
C ASN A 108 1.81 23.95 -29.12
N ASP A 109 0.77 23.18 -29.45
CA ASP A 109 -0.51 23.73 -29.93
C ASP A 109 -1.09 24.72 -28.89
N ILE A 110 -1.11 24.35 -27.61
CA ILE A 110 -1.69 25.17 -26.54
C ILE A 110 -0.83 26.39 -26.25
N ILE A 111 0.49 26.22 -26.15
CA ILE A 111 1.45 27.31 -25.92
C ILE A 111 1.37 28.34 -27.04
N SER A 112 1.14 27.92 -28.30
CA SER A 112 1.03 28.83 -29.44
C SER A 112 -0.17 29.79 -29.35
N LYS A 113 -1.17 29.47 -28.52
CA LYS A 113 -2.35 30.32 -28.25
C LYS A 113 -2.12 31.28 -27.09
N PHE A 114 -1.01 31.17 -26.38
CA PHE A 114 -0.62 32.11 -25.35
C PHE A 114 0.39 33.09 -25.92
N ASP A 115 0.31 34.36 -25.54
CA ASP A 115 1.30 35.37 -25.92
C ASP A 115 2.56 35.22 -25.06
N LEU A 116 3.32 34.16 -25.34
CA LEU A 116 4.53 33.79 -24.61
C LEU A 116 5.78 34.12 -25.42
N SER A 117 6.88 34.40 -24.73
CA SER A 117 8.24 34.45 -25.31
C SER A 117 8.77 33.07 -25.77
N ILE A 118 7.91 32.06 -25.76
CA ILE A 118 8.20 30.65 -25.94
C ILE A 118 7.66 30.21 -27.30
N LYS A 119 8.53 29.64 -28.13
CA LYS A 119 8.18 29.09 -29.44
C LYS A 119 7.64 27.66 -29.33
N ASN A 120 8.34 26.84 -28.56
CA ASN A 120 8.00 25.44 -28.34
C ASN A 120 8.62 24.92 -27.04
N ALA A 121 8.05 23.84 -26.53
CA ALA A 121 8.54 23.10 -25.38
C ALA A 121 8.76 21.64 -25.79
N GLU A 122 9.85 21.06 -25.30
CA GLU A 122 10.18 19.65 -25.43
C GLU A 122 10.30 19.03 -24.03
N ILE A 123 9.88 17.78 -23.92
CA ILE A 123 9.89 17.03 -22.67
C ILE A 123 11.06 16.06 -22.72
N GLU A 124 12.11 16.34 -21.95
CA GLU A 124 13.22 15.40 -21.80
C GLU A 124 12.96 14.48 -20.60
N ILE A 125 12.48 13.28 -20.90
CA ILE A 125 12.37 12.19 -19.93
C ILE A 125 13.70 11.47 -19.89
N SER A 126 14.47 11.72 -18.84
CA SER A 126 15.70 10.98 -18.56
C SER A 126 15.35 9.78 -17.68
N PRO A 127 15.51 8.53 -18.16
CA PRO A 127 15.31 7.38 -17.28
C PRO A 127 16.32 7.49 -16.13
N LYS A 128 15.84 7.61 -14.89
CA LYS A 128 16.66 7.70 -13.66
C LYS A 128 17.62 6.49 -13.60
N ARG A 129 18.81 6.63 -14.17
CA ARG A 129 19.91 5.66 -14.12
C ARG A 129 20.94 6.16 -13.12
N GLY A 130 20.86 5.64 -11.89
CA GLY A 130 21.85 5.88 -10.82
C GLY A 130 21.38 6.85 -9.73
N LYS A 131 22.35 7.38 -8.96
CA LYS A 131 22.15 8.36 -7.88
C LYS A 131 22.01 9.81 -8.37
N SER A 132 21.97 10.04 -9.70
CA SER A 132 21.79 11.38 -10.25
C SER A 132 20.33 11.80 -10.13
N ASN A 133 20.09 12.86 -9.36
CA ASN A 133 18.77 13.44 -9.12
C ASN A 133 18.27 14.31 -10.31
N ARG A 134 18.81 14.11 -11.52
CA ARG A 134 18.32 14.80 -12.72
C ARG A 134 17.03 14.09 -13.12
N GLY A 135 15.92 14.56 -12.55
CA GLY A 135 14.57 14.11 -12.89
C GLY A 135 14.18 14.54 -14.30
N ASP A 136 12.97 14.18 -14.70
CA ASP A 136 12.37 14.62 -15.96
C ASP A 136 12.31 16.15 -15.97
N TYR A 137 12.81 16.78 -17.03
CA TYR A 137 12.77 18.24 -17.16
C TYR A 137 12.20 18.64 -18.52
N ILE A 138 11.41 19.71 -18.49
CA ILE A 138 10.89 20.34 -19.69
C ILE A 138 11.95 21.33 -20.16
N ILE A 139 12.33 21.20 -21.42
CA ILE A 139 13.16 22.17 -22.12
C ILE A 139 12.22 23.12 -22.84
N VAL A 140 12.51 24.41 -22.77
CA VAL A 140 11.73 25.44 -23.45
C VAL A 140 12.62 26.15 -24.44
N TYR A 141 12.10 26.37 -25.64
CA TYR A 141 12.78 27.09 -26.71
C TYR A 141 12.12 28.44 -26.91
N THR A 142 12.92 29.50 -26.87
CA THR A 142 12.42 30.87 -27.07
C THR A 142 12.17 31.15 -28.55
N ASN A 143 11.47 32.25 -28.84
CA ASN A 143 11.31 32.75 -30.22
C ASN A 143 12.65 33.05 -30.90
N SER A 144 13.69 33.37 -30.13
CA SER A 144 15.06 33.60 -30.61
C SER A 144 15.81 32.30 -30.94
N GLY A 145 15.26 31.13 -30.59
CA GLY A 145 15.88 29.82 -30.78
C GLY A 145 16.76 29.38 -29.60
N ASP A 146 16.80 30.13 -28.51
CA ASP A 146 17.59 29.78 -27.33
C ASP A 146 16.91 28.68 -26.52
N GLN A 147 17.72 27.75 -26.01
CA GLN A 147 17.27 26.69 -25.12
C GLN A 147 17.36 27.17 -23.66
N LEU A 148 16.23 27.20 -22.96
CA LEU A 148 16.15 27.62 -21.57
C LEU A 148 15.52 26.52 -20.69
N PRO A 149 16.02 26.31 -19.46
CA PRO A 149 15.30 25.51 -18.48
C PRO A 149 14.06 26.25 -17.98
N VAL A 150 13.02 25.52 -17.55
CA VAL A 150 11.80 26.12 -16.96
C VAL A 150 12.11 27.08 -15.81
N THR A 151 13.19 26.87 -15.07
CA THR A 151 13.61 27.76 -13.98
C THR A 151 13.88 29.18 -14.44
N SER A 152 14.27 29.38 -15.70
CA SER A 152 14.58 30.69 -16.29
C SER A 152 13.34 31.47 -16.75
N LEU A 153 12.17 30.82 -16.81
CA LEU A 153 10.92 31.47 -17.19
C LEU A 153 10.42 32.44 -16.10
N SER A 154 9.67 33.46 -16.52
CA SER A 154 8.96 34.35 -15.59
C SER A 154 7.90 33.59 -14.79
N GLY A 155 7.38 34.21 -13.72
CA GLY A 155 6.31 33.60 -12.90
C GLY A 155 5.06 33.28 -13.73
N GLY A 156 4.65 34.22 -14.60
CA GLY A 156 3.53 34.03 -15.51
C GLY A 156 3.80 32.94 -16.55
N GLU A 157 4.95 32.97 -17.20
CA GLU A 157 5.34 31.98 -18.22
C GLU A 157 5.39 30.55 -17.64
N LYS A 158 5.90 30.39 -16.41
CA LYS A 158 5.87 29.10 -15.69
C LYS A 158 4.46 28.59 -15.48
N MET A 159 3.54 29.50 -15.14
CA MET A 159 2.15 29.16 -14.88
C MET A 159 1.41 28.78 -16.17
N ALA A 160 1.59 29.52 -17.26
CA ALA A 160 1.06 29.16 -18.58
C ALA A 160 1.60 27.79 -19.04
N LEU A 161 2.91 27.56 -18.90
CA LEU A 161 3.51 26.27 -19.25
C LEU A 161 2.93 25.12 -18.41
N ALA A 162 2.77 25.32 -17.11
CA ALA A 162 2.20 24.32 -16.21
C ALA A 162 0.74 23.99 -16.55
N LEU A 163 -0.07 25.01 -16.84
CA LEU A 163 -1.47 24.84 -17.21
C LEU A 163 -1.60 24.21 -18.61
N GLY A 164 -0.81 24.66 -19.58
CA GLY A 164 -0.72 24.08 -20.91
C GLY A 164 -0.31 22.61 -20.88
N LEU A 165 0.64 22.24 -20.02
CA LEU A 165 1.05 20.85 -19.83
C LEU A 165 -0.08 19.99 -19.25
N ARG A 166 -0.80 20.48 -18.23
CA ARG A 166 -1.95 19.75 -17.66
C ARG A 166 -3.01 19.47 -18.72
N LEU A 167 -3.31 20.45 -19.55
CA LEU A 167 -4.27 20.33 -20.63
C LEU A 167 -3.76 19.44 -21.77
N ALA A 168 -2.48 19.54 -22.12
CA ALA A 168 -1.86 18.66 -23.10
C ALA A 168 -1.94 17.19 -22.66
N ILE A 169 -1.68 16.92 -21.38
CA ILE A 169 -1.84 15.58 -20.80
C ILE A 169 -3.31 15.14 -20.85
N ALA A 170 -4.25 15.99 -20.44
CA ALA A 170 -5.68 15.69 -20.49
C ALA A 170 -6.15 15.34 -21.91
N ARG A 171 -5.78 16.14 -22.92
CA ARG A 171 -6.07 15.93 -24.34
C ARG A 171 -5.38 14.69 -24.91
N SER A 172 -4.23 14.30 -24.37
CA SER A 172 -3.51 13.10 -24.80
C SER A 172 -4.10 11.81 -24.23
N LEU A 173 -4.70 11.89 -23.04
CA LEU A 173 -5.34 10.75 -22.37
C LEU A 173 -6.80 10.56 -22.75
N MET A 174 -7.49 11.64 -23.11
CA MET A 174 -8.92 11.65 -23.44
C MET A 174 -9.09 12.36 -24.78
N SER A 175 -9.62 11.66 -25.78
CA SER A 175 -9.84 12.23 -27.12
C SER A 175 -10.74 13.47 -27.09
N ASP A 176 -11.69 13.53 -26.13
CA ASP A 176 -12.71 14.58 -26.01
C ASP A 176 -12.84 15.09 -24.57
N ALA A 177 -11.80 15.76 -24.05
CA ALA A 177 -11.92 16.48 -22.78
C ALA A 177 -12.80 17.74 -22.98
N ASN A 178 -14.12 17.57 -22.86
CA ASN A 178 -15.09 18.63 -23.16
C ASN A 178 -15.18 19.71 -22.09
N PHE A 179 -14.74 19.41 -20.86
CA PHE A 179 -14.74 20.37 -19.76
C PHE A 179 -13.48 20.26 -18.90
N PHE A 180 -13.09 21.39 -18.32
CA PHE A 180 -11.92 21.51 -17.43
C PHE A 180 -12.31 22.29 -16.17
N ILE A 181 -11.94 21.77 -15.00
CA ILE A 181 -12.28 22.40 -13.71
C ILE A 181 -11.01 22.94 -13.06
N LEU A 182 -11.05 24.21 -12.66
CA LEU A 182 -10.01 24.92 -11.93
C LEU A 182 -10.55 25.27 -10.55
N ASP A 183 -10.08 24.55 -9.53
CA ASP A 183 -10.43 24.83 -8.13
C ASP A 183 -9.38 25.77 -7.52
N GLU A 184 -9.82 26.97 -7.16
CA GLU A 184 -9.03 28.06 -6.57
C GLU A 184 -7.67 28.28 -7.25
N PRO A 185 -7.67 28.61 -8.56
CA PRO A 185 -6.44 28.64 -9.34
C PRO A 185 -5.52 29.85 -9.03
N THR A 186 -6.01 30.84 -8.27
CA THR A 186 -5.26 32.07 -7.91
C THR A 186 -4.56 32.00 -6.55
N VAL A 187 -4.69 30.89 -5.82
CA VAL A 187 -4.09 30.78 -4.48
C VAL A 187 -2.57 30.89 -4.59
N HIS A 188 -2.00 31.82 -3.81
CA HIS A 188 -0.57 32.17 -3.81
C HIS A 188 -0.07 32.90 -5.07
N LEU A 189 -0.95 33.44 -5.92
CA LEU A 189 -0.56 34.32 -7.02
C LEU A 189 -0.53 35.78 -6.57
N ASP A 190 0.52 36.50 -7.00
CA ASP A 190 0.55 37.96 -6.98
C ASP A 190 -0.41 38.52 -8.05
N GLU A 191 -0.66 39.83 -7.99
CA GLU A 191 -1.60 40.52 -8.89
C GLU A 191 -1.23 40.34 -10.37
N ASP A 192 0.05 40.45 -10.71
CA ASP A 192 0.55 40.24 -12.08
C ASP A 192 0.28 38.83 -12.58
N ARG A 193 0.57 37.79 -11.78
CA ARG A 193 0.30 36.39 -12.17
C ARG A 193 -1.20 36.10 -12.25
N ARG A 194 -2.02 36.75 -11.43
CA ARG A 194 -3.48 36.60 -11.47
C ARG A 194 -4.06 37.18 -12.76
N ASN A 195 -3.65 38.39 -13.14
CA ASN A 195 -4.02 38.99 -14.43
C ASN A 195 -3.59 38.09 -15.59
N TYR A 196 -2.39 37.52 -15.49
CA TYR A 196 -1.90 36.57 -16.48
C TYR A 196 -2.72 35.28 -16.53
N LEU A 197 -3.18 34.76 -15.37
CA LEU A 197 -4.07 33.60 -15.33
C LEU A 197 -5.39 33.89 -16.03
N ILE A 198 -5.95 35.08 -15.82
CA ILE A 198 -7.18 35.51 -16.46
C ILE A 198 -7.03 35.52 -17.99
N GLU A 199 -5.92 36.05 -18.51
CA GLU A 199 -5.61 36.01 -19.94
C GLU A 199 -5.48 34.58 -20.47
N ILE A 200 -4.78 33.71 -19.73
CA ILE A 200 -4.66 32.30 -20.09
C ILE A 200 -6.05 31.65 -20.16
N ILE A 201 -6.90 31.82 -19.14
CA ILE A 201 -8.25 31.24 -19.11
C ILE A 201 -9.09 31.70 -20.31
N LYS A 202 -8.98 32.99 -20.71
CA LYS A 202 -9.64 33.50 -21.91
C LYS A 202 -9.18 32.77 -23.17
N ASN A 203 -7.87 32.61 -23.35
CA ASN A 203 -7.29 31.92 -24.51
C ASN A 203 -7.61 30.42 -24.50
N LEU A 204 -7.76 29.82 -23.31
CA LEU A 204 -8.13 28.42 -23.16
C LEU A 204 -9.55 28.07 -23.61
N LYS A 205 -10.46 29.04 -23.68
CA LYS A 205 -11.81 28.83 -24.24
C LYS A 205 -11.76 28.38 -25.70
N GLU A 206 -10.69 28.70 -26.43
CA GLU A 206 -10.49 28.20 -27.80
C GLU A 206 -9.98 26.76 -27.87
N VAL A 207 -9.52 26.21 -26.73
CA VAL A 207 -8.95 24.86 -26.62
C VAL A 207 -9.95 23.90 -25.99
N VAL A 208 -10.63 24.35 -24.93
CA VAL A 208 -11.57 23.53 -24.15
C VAL A 208 -12.97 24.14 -24.26
N PRO A 209 -14.00 23.37 -24.68
CA PRO A 209 -15.35 23.89 -24.85
C PRO A 209 -15.98 24.49 -23.58
N GLN A 210 -15.65 23.94 -22.41
CA GLN A 210 -16.19 24.41 -21.13
C GLN A 210 -15.11 24.47 -20.06
N ILE A 211 -15.00 25.61 -19.38
CA ILE A 211 -14.09 25.79 -18.24
C ILE A 211 -14.93 26.20 -17.04
N ILE A 212 -14.83 25.46 -15.94
CA ILE A 212 -15.46 25.77 -14.67
C ILE A 212 -14.38 26.25 -13.72
N VAL A 213 -14.48 27.49 -13.27
CA VAL A 213 -13.56 28.06 -12.28
C VAL A 213 -14.31 28.21 -10.96
N VAL A 214 -13.80 27.59 -9.91
CA VAL A 214 -14.28 27.79 -8.54
C VAL A 214 -13.30 28.74 -7.86
N THR A 215 -13.74 29.93 -7.48
CA THR A 215 -12.87 30.88 -6.79
C THR A 215 -13.64 31.85 -5.92
N HIS A 216 -12.96 32.43 -4.94
CA HIS A 216 -13.39 33.63 -4.21
C HIS A 216 -12.86 34.95 -4.85
N ASP A 217 -12.11 34.85 -5.94
CA ASP A 217 -11.49 35.99 -6.62
C ASP A 217 -12.42 36.67 -7.62
N ARG A 218 -12.85 37.89 -7.28
CA ARG A 218 -13.78 38.67 -8.10
C ARG A 218 -13.18 39.16 -9.40
N GLU A 219 -11.87 39.23 -9.54
CA GLU A 219 -11.25 39.68 -10.80
C GLU A 219 -11.46 38.68 -11.93
N ILE A 220 -11.61 37.38 -11.59
CA ILE A 220 -11.92 36.33 -12.56
C ILE A 220 -13.35 36.47 -13.12
N GLU A 221 -14.28 37.06 -12.35
CA GLU A 221 -15.67 37.26 -12.78
C GLU A 221 -15.73 38.02 -14.12
N ASN A 222 -14.84 39.01 -14.31
CA ASN A 222 -14.76 39.82 -15.54
C ASN A 222 -14.35 39.01 -16.79
N ALA A 223 -13.87 37.79 -16.63
CA ALA A 223 -13.47 36.90 -17.72
C ALA A 223 -14.45 35.74 -17.94
N ALA A 224 -15.43 35.57 -17.06
CA ALA A 224 -16.43 34.51 -17.14
C ALA A 224 -17.57 34.89 -18.11
N ASP A 225 -18.07 33.91 -18.85
CA ASP A 225 -19.30 34.08 -19.64
C ASP A 225 -20.55 33.91 -18.76
N TYR A 226 -20.42 33.12 -17.69
CA TYR A 226 -21.46 32.84 -16.69
C TYR A 226 -20.85 32.90 -15.31
N VAL A 227 -21.52 33.59 -14.38
CA VAL A 227 -21.09 33.71 -12.98
C VAL A 227 -22.18 33.16 -12.07
N ILE A 228 -21.81 32.13 -11.29
CA ILE A 228 -22.65 31.50 -10.28
C ILE A 228 -22.08 31.86 -8.91
N ASN A 229 -22.86 32.57 -8.11
CA ASN A 229 -22.52 32.93 -6.75
C ASN A 229 -22.96 31.82 -5.79
N VAL A 230 -22.08 31.43 -4.88
CA VAL A 230 -22.36 30.44 -3.83
C VAL A 230 -22.09 31.07 -2.47
N GLU A 231 -23.15 31.21 -1.66
CA GLU A 231 -23.08 31.79 -0.32
C GLU A 231 -23.49 30.78 0.74
N LYS A 232 -22.87 30.83 1.91
CA LYS A 232 -23.30 30.06 3.09
C LYS A 232 -24.33 30.85 3.89
N LYS A 233 -25.60 30.42 3.89
CA LYS A 233 -26.67 30.97 4.75
C LYS A 233 -27.01 29.99 5.87
N GLY A 234 -26.49 30.27 7.07
CA GLY A 234 -26.59 29.37 8.21
C GLY A 234 -25.84 28.06 7.96
N ASN A 235 -26.57 26.93 7.88
CA ASN A 235 -26.02 25.61 7.60
C ASN A 235 -26.36 25.08 6.19
N LYS A 236 -26.72 25.98 5.26
CA LYS A 236 -27.03 25.63 3.86
C LYS A 236 -26.21 26.49 2.90
N SER A 237 -25.82 25.90 1.78
CA SER A 237 -25.29 26.65 0.63
C SER A 237 -26.46 27.15 -0.21
N VAL A 238 -26.45 28.43 -0.55
CA VAL A 238 -27.43 29.09 -1.41
C VAL A 238 -26.71 29.52 -2.67
N VAL A 239 -27.28 29.17 -3.81
CA VAL A 239 -26.71 29.40 -5.14
C VAL A 239 -27.58 30.42 -5.87
N SER A 240 -26.98 31.43 -6.51
CA SER A 240 -27.67 32.43 -7.32
C SER A 240 -26.83 32.81 -8.55
N GLU A 241 -27.48 33.18 -9.65
CA GLU A 241 -26.79 33.69 -10.84
C GLU A 241 -26.53 35.19 -10.70
N ALA A 242 -25.41 35.68 -11.21
CA ALA A 242 -25.06 37.10 -11.11
C ALA A 242 -25.92 38.02 -12.00
N ASN A 243 -26.59 37.48 -13.02
CA ASN A 243 -27.40 38.23 -13.99
C ASN A 243 -28.88 38.45 -13.57
N ASP A 244 -29.27 38.08 -12.34
CA ASP A 244 -30.65 38.13 -11.86
C ASP A 244 -31.00 39.39 -11.01
N ASN A 245 -30.28 40.50 -11.19
CA ASN A 245 -30.57 41.81 -10.57
C ASN A 245 -30.65 42.95 -11.58
#